data_AF-A0A661CPX4-F1
#
_entry.id   AF-A0A661CPX4-F1
#
_cell.length_a   1.000
_cell.length_b   1.000
_cell.length_c   1.000
_cell.angle_alpha   90.00
_cell.angle_beta   90.00
_cell.angle_gamma   90.00
#
_symmetry.space_group_name_H-M   'P 1'
#
loop_
_entity.id
_entity.type
_entity.pdbx_description
1 polymer ?
#
loop_
_entity_poly.entity_id
_entity_poly.type
_entity_poly.pdbx_seq_one_letter_code
_entity_poly.pdbx_strand_id
1 'polypeptide(L)'
;MRNFFTYKVTLFSLLLLTTFSLLLKAPPLQAMLLYCWNNDDGIEECSNSIPSQYSQRGFKECKIVGFRRKCKDVKPAPTDEEIAQLKRQEQEKQKRQEQTHKDCQFLNTFSSVTDIEHARATARATIDAQKQPIEMLIEALKGNLEDQKTNYELSQKNSSVPENQLNALLREITAVENSIAEQNKVLQSQLKEKAETQQNYNNYVQRYQYLKDEDVVGCQQDKEGNFYFICEGKGKCQLSPK
;
A
#
# COMPACT_ATOMS: atom_id res chain seq x y z
N MET A 1 -77.43 58.52 36.35
CA MET A 1 -76.13 58.94 36.91
C MET A 1 -75.10 57.86 36.62
N ARG A 2 -73.96 58.25 36.03
CA ARG A 2 -72.91 57.38 35.46
C ARG A 2 -72.12 56.66 36.56
N ASN A 3 -72.10 55.32 36.55
CA ASN A 3 -71.21 54.54 37.41
C ASN A 3 -69.80 54.48 36.79
N PHE A 4 -68.96 55.42 37.22
CA PHE A 4 -67.53 55.59 36.87
C PHE A 4 -66.59 54.50 37.44
N PHE A 5 -67.11 53.40 37.98
CA PHE A 5 -66.33 52.48 38.83
C PHE A 5 -65.78 51.24 38.11
N THR A 6 -66.25 50.91 36.91
CA THR A 6 -65.86 49.67 36.20
C THR A 6 -64.63 49.81 35.29
N TYR A 7 -64.17 51.03 35.01
CA TYR A 7 -63.01 51.27 34.12
C TYR A 7 -61.64 51.22 34.83
N LYS A 8 -61.59 51.24 36.16
CA LYS A 8 -60.31 51.26 36.91
C LYS A 8 -59.69 49.88 37.14
N VAL A 9 -60.48 48.81 37.10
CA VAL A 9 -60.00 47.46 37.42
C VAL A 9 -59.41 46.75 36.19
N THR A 10 -59.87 47.05 34.98
CA THR A 10 -59.31 46.48 33.73
C THR A 10 -58.00 47.14 33.30
N LEU A 11 -57.81 48.44 33.61
CA LEU A 11 -56.56 49.16 33.34
C LEU A 11 -55.41 48.76 34.29
N PHE A 12 -55.71 48.34 35.52
CA PHE A 12 -54.70 47.87 36.47
C PHE A 12 -54.20 46.45 36.15
N SER A 13 -55.07 45.61 35.55
CA SER A 13 -54.73 44.24 35.16
C SER A 13 -53.81 44.18 33.92
N LEU A 14 -53.98 45.09 32.95
CA LEU A 14 -53.10 45.18 31.78
C LEU A 14 -51.70 45.78 32.10
N LEU A 15 -51.57 46.55 33.17
CA LEU A 15 -50.30 47.16 33.61
C LEU A 15 -49.44 46.20 34.46
N LEU A 16 -50.07 45.20 35.09
CA LEU A 16 -49.38 44.12 35.82
C LEU A 16 -48.90 42.98 34.90
N LEU A 17 -49.58 42.74 33.77
CA LEU A 17 -49.16 41.72 32.79
C LEU A 17 -48.05 42.18 31.83
N THR A 18 -47.88 43.50 31.65
CA THR A 18 -46.81 44.06 30.81
C THR A 18 -45.51 44.29 31.57
N THR A 19 -45.54 44.42 32.90
CA THR A 19 -44.36 44.61 33.75
C THR A 19 -43.69 43.29 34.16
N PHE A 20 -44.40 42.15 34.11
CA PHE A 20 -43.82 40.84 34.42
C PHE A 20 -43.00 40.23 33.26
N SER A 21 -43.23 40.65 32.01
CA SER A 21 -42.51 40.12 30.83
C SER A 21 -41.12 40.72 30.58
N LEU A 22 -40.68 41.72 31.35
CA LEU A 22 -39.39 42.39 31.14
C LEU A 22 -38.26 41.93 32.09
N LEU A 23 -38.52 41.07 33.08
CA LEU A 23 -37.51 40.69 34.09
C LEU A 23 -36.73 39.39 33.81
N LEU A 24 -36.97 38.67 32.71
CA LEU A 24 -36.30 37.37 32.44
C LEU A 24 -35.35 37.35 31.24
N LYS A 25 -34.85 38.50 30.77
CA LYS A 25 -33.71 38.51 29.83
C LYS A 25 -32.39 38.53 30.58
N ALA A 26 -32.03 37.41 31.22
CA ALA A 26 -30.67 37.21 31.69
C ALA A 26 -29.74 37.13 30.45
N PRO A 27 -28.61 37.87 30.42
CA PRO A 27 -27.65 37.74 29.33
C PRO A 27 -27.16 36.29 29.25
N PRO A 28 -26.96 35.73 28.04
CA PRO A 28 -26.42 34.39 27.91
C PRO A 28 -25.06 34.34 28.62
N LEU A 29 -24.89 33.38 29.54
CA LEU A 29 -23.62 33.09 30.17
C LEU A 29 -22.62 32.69 29.07
N GLN A 30 -21.84 33.66 28.62
CA GLN A 30 -20.81 33.46 27.61
C GLN A 30 -19.73 32.58 28.22
N ALA A 31 -19.46 31.45 27.56
CA ALA A 31 -18.40 30.55 27.98
C ALA A 31 -17.04 31.18 27.66
N MET A 32 -16.17 31.31 28.67
CA MET A 32 -14.80 31.77 28.48
C MET A 32 -13.87 30.56 28.33
N LEU A 33 -13.03 30.56 27.30
CA LEU A 33 -12.00 29.55 27.09
C LEU A 33 -10.65 30.11 27.58
N LEU A 34 -9.99 29.38 28.47
CA LEU A 34 -8.65 29.69 28.97
C LEU A 34 -7.72 28.51 28.72
N TYR A 35 -6.46 28.82 28.49
CA TYR A 35 -5.36 27.86 28.42
C TYR A 35 -4.47 28.06 29.64
N CYS A 36 -4.23 27.00 30.40
CA CYS A 36 -3.40 27.03 31.59
C CYS A 36 -2.12 26.20 31.39
N TRP A 37 -0.94 26.77 31.63
CA TRP A 37 0.35 26.09 31.50
C TRP A 37 1.23 26.39 32.71
N ASN A 38 2.26 25.57 32.95
CA ASN A 38 3.26 25.88 33.97
C ASN A 38 4.38 26.72 33.36
N ASN A 39 4.64 27.89 33.95
CA ASN A 39 5.77 28.72 33.58
C ASN A 39 7.11 28.10 34.05
N ASP A 40 8.23 28.76 33.78
CA ASP A 40 9.56 28.23 34.12
C ASP A 40 9.82 28.12 35.64
N ASP A 41 9.06 28.85 36.46
CA ASP A 41 9.07 28.76 37.93
C ASP A 41 8.13 27.66 38.48
N GLY A 42 7.45 26.92 37.59
CA GLY A 42 6.50 25.87 37.95
C GLY A 42 5.12 26.37 38.39
N ILE A 43 4.81 27.66 38.16
CA ILE A 43 3.54 28.28 38.53
C ILE A 43 2.54 28.11 37.38
N GLU A 44 1.32 27.66 37.68
CA GLU A 44 0.23 27.53 36.70
C GLU A 44 -0.32 28.93 36.35
N GLU A 45 -0.07 29.37 35.11
CA GLU A 45 -0.62 30.60 34.54
C GLU A 45 -1.75 30.26 33.59
N CYS A 46 -2.86 31.00 33.63
CA CYS A 46 -4.01 30.82 32.74
C CYS A 46 -4.26 32.09 31.93
N SER A 47 -4.34 31.98 30.61
CA SER A 47 -4.61 33.11 29.71
C SER A 47 -5.52 32.70 28.54
N ASN A 48 -5.97 33.67 27.76
CA ASN A 48 -6.74 33.45 26.54
C ASN A 48 -5.88 32.92 25.36
N SER A 49 -4.56 32.97 25.48
CA SER A 49 -3.59 32.43 24.51
C SER A 49 -2.33 31.94 25.21
N ILE A 50 -1.67 30.92 24.65
CA ILE A 50 -0.42 30.35 25.18
C ILE A 50 0.77 31.05 24.50
N PRO A 51 1.73 31.59 25.27
CA PRO A 51 2.97 32.11 24.71
C PRO A 51 3.72 31.05 23.89
N SER A 52 4.39 31.46 22.82
CA SER A 52 5.05 30.54 21.89
C SER A 52 6.04 29.59 22.57
N GLN A 53 6.78 30.06 23.59
CA GLN A 53 7.74 29.24 24.33
C GLN A 53 7.12 28.08 25.14
N TYR A 54 5.83 28.14 25.46
CA TYR A 54 5.11 27.10 26.22
C TYR A 54 4.15 26.29 25.34
N SER A 55 3.94 26.70 24.08
CA SER A 55 2.97 26.08 23.16
C SER A 55 3.23 24.59 22.88
N GLN A 56 4.50 24.16 22.95
CA GLN A 56 4.90 22.76 22.75
C GLN A 56 4.90 21.94 24.05
N ARG A 57 4.72 22.58 25.21
CA ARG A 57 4.59 21.90 26.51
C ARG A 57 3.14 21.45 26.71
N GLY A 58 2.92 20.56 27.67
CA GLY A 58 1.56 20.20 28.07
C GLY A 58 0.85 21.38 28.73
N PHE A 59 -0.42 21.57 28.41
CA PHE A 59 -1.26 22.63 28.97
C PHE A 59 -2.69 22.13 29.18
N LYS A 60 -3.52 22.89 29.90
CA LYS A 60 -4.92 22.59 30.13
C LYS A 60 -5.81 23.56 29.38
N GLU A 61 -6.72 23.04 28.58
CA GLU A 61 -7.81 23.82 27.99
C GLU A 61 -8.99 23.84 28.98
N CYS A 62 -9.27 25.00 29.58
CA CYS A 62 -10.28 25.20 30.60
C CYS A 62 -11.44 26.05 30.09
N LYS A 63 -12.64 25.45 30.03
CA LYS A 63 -13.88 26.16 29.73
C LYS A 63 -14.58 26.58 31.02
N ILE A 64 -14.89 27.86 31.14
CA ILE A 64 -15.59 28.45 32.28
C ILE A 64 -16.99 28.89 31.84
N VAL A 65 -18.03 28.39 32.52
CA VAL A 65 -19.43 28.80 32.33
C VAL A 65 -20.01 29.12 33.70
N GLY A 66 -20.21 30.40 33.98
CA GLY A 66 -20.59 30.87 35.32
C GLY A 66 -19.54 30.46 36.36
N PHE A 67 -19.97 29.78 37.42
CA PHE A 67 -19.07 29.28 38.48
C PHE A 67 -18.46 27.90 38.19
N ARG A 68 -18.71 27.30 37.01
CA ARG A 68 -18.20 25.96 36.66
C ARG A 68 -16.97 26.07 35.76
N ARG A 69 -15.86 25.47 36.16
CA ARG A 69 -14.63 25.30 35.37
C ARG A 69 -14.46 23.83 34.99
N LYS A 70 -14.33 23.53 33.70
CA LYS A 70 -13.99 22.19 33.19
C LYS A 70 -12.71 22.28 32.38
N CYS A 71 -11.68 21.56 32.80
CA CYS A 71 -10.39 21.52 32.11
C CYS A 71 -10.16 20.18 31.41
N LYS A 72 -9.45 20.22 30.29
CA LYS A 72 -8.96 19.07 29.54
C LYS A 72 -7.44 19.22 29.38
N ASP A 73 -6.69 18.22 29.80
CA ASP A 73 -5.25 18.19 29.59
C ASP A 73 -4.92 17.96 28.11
N VAL A 74 -4.01 18.77 27.59
CA VAL A 74 -3.36 18.64 26.29
C VAL A 74 -1.92 18.24 26.56
N LYS A 75 -1.54 17.08 26.00
CA LYS A 75 -0.18 16.54 26.17
C LYS A 75 0.84 17.45 25.46
N PRO A 76 2.10 17.50 25.94
CA PRO A 76 3.17 18.13 25.19
C PRO A 76 3.30 17.56 23.78
N ALA A 77 3.86 18.35 22.89
CA ALA A 77 4.20 17.87 21.55
C ALA A 77 5.16 16.67 21.65
N PRO A 78 4.97 15.63 20.82
CA PRO A 78 5.85 14.48 20.84
C PRO A 78 7.29 14.90 20.55
N THR A 79 8.23 14.29 21.26
CA THR A 79 9.66 14.43 20.99
C THR A 79 10.01 13.88 19.61
N ASP A 80 11.14 14.29 19.03
CA ASP A 80 11.59 13.76 17.74
C ASP A 80 11.75 12.22 17.75
N GLU A 81 12.14 11.65 18.90
CA GLU A 81 12.23 10.20 19.10
C GLU A 81 10.85 9.52 19.08
N GLU A 82 9.86 10.09 19.76
CA GLU A 82 8.47 9.59 19.73
C GLU A 82 7.86 9.72 18.33
N ILE A 83 8.13 10.81 17.61
CA ILE A 83 7.71 10.98 16.20
C ILE A 83 8.36 9.90 15.34
N ALA A 84 9.66 9.65 15.51
CA ALA A 84 10.37 8.62 14.75
C ALA A 84 9.83 7.22 15.06
N GLN A 85 9.50 6.92 16.32
CA GLN A 85 8.90 5.64 16.72
C GLN A 85 7.50 5.47 16.13
N LEU A 86 6.66 6.50 16.19
CA LEU A 86 5.32 6.48 15.57
C LEU A 86 5.41 6.24 14.06
N LYS A 87 6.36 6.90 13.38
CA LYS A 87 6.62 6.66 11.94
C LYS A 87 7.03 5.22 11.67
N ARG A 88 7.91 4.63 12.49
CA ARG A 88 8.30 3.20 12.34
C ARG A 88 7.11 2.27 12.52
N GLN A 89 6.31 2.48 13.57
CA GLN A 89 5.13 1.66 13.86
C GLN A 89 4.09 1.74 12.73
N GLU A 90 3.88 2.93 12.18
CA GLU A 90 2.96 3.12 11.06
C GLU A 90 3.49 2.46 9.77
N GLN A 91 4.78 2.60 9.47
CA GLN A 91 5.40 1.90 8.34
C GLN A 91 5.30 0.38 8.47
N GLU A 92 5.54 -0.16 9.65
CA GLU A 92 5.38 -1.61 9.88
C GLU A 92 3.92 -2.05 9.74
N LYS A 93 2.96 -1.24 10.21
CA LYS A 93 1.54 -1.51 10.05
C LYS A 93 1.15 -1.52 8.57
N GLN A 94 1.61 -0.55 7.80
CA GLN A 94 1.37 -0.47 6.35
C GLN A 94 1.97 -1.69 5.64
N LYS A 95 3.22 -2.06 5.95
CA LYS A 95 3.85 -3.27 5.40
C LYS A 95 3.07 -4.54 5.71
N ARG A 96 2.55 -4.68 6.94
CA ARG A 96 1.72 -5.84 7.33
C ARG A 96 0.39 -5.86 6.59
N GLN A 97 -0.25 -4.71 6.42
CA GLN A 97 -1.50 -4.60 5.66
C GLN A 97 -1.29 -4.93 4.18
N GLU A 98 -0.22 -4.42 3.58
CA GLU A 98 0.15 -4.72 2.20
C GLU A 98 0.43 -6.21 2.02
N GLN A 99 1.16 -6.83 2.94
CA GLN A 99 1.42 -8.27 2.90
C GLN A 99 0.12 -9.07 3.02
N THR A 100 -0.75 -8.70 3.96
CA THR A 100 -2.07 -9.34 4.14
C THR A 100 -2.90 -9.23 2.87
N HIS A 101 -2.91 -8.06 2.23
CA HIS A 101 -3.59 -7.86 0.97
C HIS A 101 -3.06 -8.79 -0.14
N LYS A 102 -1.73 -8.87 -0.30
CA LYS A 102 -1.08 -9.77 -1.27
C LYS A 102 -1.42 -11.24 -1.00
N ASP A 103 -1.37 -11.66 0.26
CA ASP A 103 -1.70 -13.05 0.65
C ASP A 103 -3.18 -13.35 0.40
N CYS A 104 -4.07 -12.39 0.64
CA CYS A 104 -5.49 -12.58 0.36
C CYS A 104 -5.77 -12.69 -1.14
N GLN A 105 -5.12 -11.87 -1.98
CA GLN A 105 -5.18 -12.03 -3.43
C GLN A 105 -4.61 -13.37 -3.87
N PHE A 106 -3.51 -13.80 -3.25
CA PHE A 106 -2.88 -15.08 -3.52
C PHE A 106 -3.80 -16.27 -3.19
N LEU A 107 -4.43 -16.28 -2.01
CA LEU A 107 -5.40 -17.32 -1.61
C LEU A 107 -6.68 -17.29 -2.45
N ASN A 108 -7.07 -16.14 -3.00
CA ASN A 108 -8.17 -16.04 -3.95
C ASN A 108 -7.79 -16.59 -5.34
N THR A 109 -6.50 -16.54 -5.70
CA THR A 109 -6.00 -17.05 -6.98
C THR A 109 -5.78 -18.56 -6.93
N PHE A 110 -5.30 -19.08 -5.80
CA PHE A 110 -4.98 -20.49 -5.63
C PHE A 110 -5.74 -21.08 -4.44
N SER A 111 -6.62 -22.04 -4.73
CA SER A 111 -7.40 -22.73 -3.69
C SER A 111 -6.66 -23.90 -3.07
N SER A 112 -5.64 -24.44 -3.73
CA SER A 112 -4.84 -25.58 -3.27
C SER A 112 -3.38 -25.52 -3.76
N VAL A 113 -2.49 -26.31 -3.13
CA VAL A 113 -1.13 -26.54 -3.66
C VAL A 113 -1.18 -27.15 -5.06
N THR A 114 -2.15 -28.02 -5.33
CA THR A 114 -2.37 -28.61 -6.65
C THR A 114 -2.66 -27.55 -7.72
N ASP A 115 -3.41 -26.49 -7.39
CA ASP A 115 -3.66 -25.39 -8.34
C ASP A 115 -2.37 -24.64 -8.68
N ILE A 116 -1.53 -24.37 -7.67
CA ILE A 116 -0.22 -23.72 -7.84
C ILE A 116 0.65 -24.58 -8.76
N GLU A 117 0.63 -25.90 -8.57
CA GLU A 117 1.36 -26.87 -9.36
C GLU A 117 0.88 -26.95 -10.82
N HIS A 118 -0.43 -26.90 -11.04
CA HIS A 118 -1.00 -26.83 -12.39
C HIS A 118 -0.65 -25.52 -13.10
N ALA A 119 -0.70 -24.39 -12.39
CA ALA A 119 -0.28 -23.10 -12.92
C ALA A 119 1.22 -23.09 -13.26
N ARG A 120 2.06 -23.69 -12.40
CA ARG A 120 3.49 -23.90 -12.64
C ARG A 120 3.73 -24.70 -13.91
N ALA A 121 3.05 -25.83 -14.06
CA ALA A 121 3.17 -26.69 -15.24
C ALA A 121 2.77 -25.96 -16.51
N THR A 122 1.65 -25.22 -16.47
CA THR A 122 1.15 -24.42 -17.60
C THR A 122 2.15 -23.33 -17.99
N ALA A 123 2.65 -22.56 -17.02
CA ALA A 123 3.62 -21.50 -17.28
C ALA A 123 4.91 -22.05 -17.93
N ARG A 124 5.42 -23.17 -17.42
CA ARG A 124 6.60 -23.84 -17.99
C ARG A 124 6.34 -24.38 -19.40
N ALA A 125 5.17 -24.95 -19.64
CA ALA A 125 4.79 -25.45 -20.97
C ALA A 125 4.72 -24.31 -21.99
N THR A 126 4.21 -23.13 -21.60
CA THR A 126 4.20 -21.94 -22.46
C THR A 126 5.62 -21.51 -22.84
N ILE A 127 6.54 -21.45 -21.86
CA ILE A 127 7.95 -21.11 -22.13
C ILE A 127 8.59 -22.18 -23.03
N ASP A 128 8.33 -23.46 -22.79
CA ASP A 128 8.84 -24.54 -23.64
C ASP A 128 8.31 -24.43 -25.08
N ALA A 129 7.04 -24.08 -25.27
CA ALA A 129 6.47 -23.84 -26.59
C ALA A 129 7.13 -22.65 -27.30
N GLN A 130 7.55 -21.62 -26.57
CA GLN A 130 8.30 -20.49 -27.14
C GLN A 130 9.75 -20.85 -27.50
N LYS A 131 10.36 -21.78 -26.75
CA LYS A 131 11.73 -22.26 -27.01
C LYS A 131 11.84 -23.09 -28.27
N GLN A 132 10.87 -23.96 -28.53
CA GLN A 132 10.89 -24.88 -29.67
C GLN A 132 11.22 -24.22 -31.03
N PRO A 133 10.55 -23.13 -31.46
CA PRO A 133 10.88 -22.47 -32.73
C PRO A 133 12.30 -21.87 -32.74
N ILE A 134 12.81 -21.40 -31.60
CA ILE A 134 14.18 -20.87 -31.50
C ILE A 134 15.20 -22.00 -31.67
N GLU A 135 14.97 -23.14 -31.01
CA GLU A 135 15.82 -24.32 -31.11
C GLU A 135 15.84 -24.85 -32.57
N MET A 136 14.68 -24.93 -33.23
CA MET A 136 14.59 -25.31 -34.64
C MET A 136 15.32 -24.32 -35.57
N LEU A 137 15.19 -23.01 -35.32
CA LEU A 137 15.87 -21.99 -36.11
C LEU A 137 17.39 -22.08 -35.95
N ILE A 138 17.89 -22.26 -34.73
CA ILE A 138 19.32 -22.45 -34.48
C ILE A 138 19.83 -23.66 -35.26
N GLU A 139 19.10 -24.77 -35.26
CA GLU A 139 19.52 -25.98 -35.96
C GLU A 139 19.53 -25.78 -37.48
N ALA A 140 18.51 -25.12 -38.03
CA ALA A 140 18.47 -24.75 -39.45
C ALA A 140 19.65 -23.83 -39.84
N LEU A 141 20.00 -22.86 -38.99
CA LEU A 141 21.14 -21.96 -39.22
C LEU A 141 22.47 -22.72 -39.16
N LYS A 142 22.62 -23.70 -38.26
CA LYS A 142 23.82 -24.55 -38.22
C LYS A 142 23.98 -25.40 -39.48
N GLY A 143 22.88 -25.96 -40.00
CA GLY A 143 22.90 -26.67 -41.28
C GLY A 143 23.35 -25.75 -42.42
N ASN A 144 22.79 -24.54 -42.51
CA ASN A 144 23.20 -23.53 -43.48
C ASN A 144 24.68 -23.16 -43.33
N LEU A 145 25.16 -22.96 -42.10
CA LEU A 145 26.55 -22.65 -41.83
C LEU A 145 27.50 -23.73 -42.35
N GLU A 146 27.15 -25.01 -42.16
CA GLU A 146 27.94 -26.13 -42.64
C GLU A 146 27.98 -26.19 -44.17
N ASP A 147 26.84 -25.96 -44.83
CA ASP A 147 26.76 -25.88 -46.29
C ASP A 147 27.62 -24.72 -46.84
N GLN A 148 27.57 -23.55 -46.19
CA GLN A 148 28.38 -22.39 -46.57
C GLN A 148 29.87 -22.63 -46.37
N LYS A 149 30.26 -23.27 -45.26
CA LYS A 149 31.66 -23.66 -45.00
C LYS A 149 32.16 -24.65 -46.04
N THR A 150 31.37 -25.68 -46.35
CA THR A 150 31.69 -26.65 -47.40
C THR A 150 31.86 -25.97 -48.77
N ASN A 151 30.94 -25.06 -49.13
CA ASN A 151 31.02 -24.32 -50.39
C ASN A 151 32.26 -23.41 -50.45
N TYR A 152 32.61 -22.75 -49.35
CA TYR A 152 33.84 -21.97 -49.24
C TYR A 152 35.09 -22.83 -49.44
N GLU A 153 35.18 -24.00 -48.80
CA GLU A 153 36.31 -24.91 -48.94
C GLU A 153 36.49 -25.43 -50.38
N LEU A 154 35.38 -25.76 -51.05
CA LEU A 154 35.39 -26.18 -52.45
C LEU A 154 35.81 -25.04 -53.37
N SER A 155 35.29 -23.83 -53.13
CA SER A 155 35.63 -22.63 -53.90
C SER A 155 37.10 -22.24 -53.73
N GLN A 156 37.66 -22.37 -52.52
CA GLN A 156 39.06 -22.06 -52.23
C GLN A 156 40.03 -22.97 -52.99
N LYS A 157 39.65 -24.23 -53.22
CA LYS A 157 40.45 -25.20 -54.00
C LYS A 157 40.36 -24.96 -55.52
N ASN A 158 39.45 -24.11 -55.97
CA ASN A 158 39.25 -23.81 -57.39
C ASN A 158 39.90 -22.46 -57.75
N SER A 159 41.06 -22.50 -58.40
CA SER A 159 41.81 -21.30 -58.82
C SER A 159 41.06 -20.38 -59.80
N SER A 160 39.93 -20.81 -60.36
CA SER A 160 39.08 -19.97 -61.21
C SER A 160 38.10 -19.09 -60.42
N VAL A 161 37.92 -19.34 -59.12
CA VAL A 161 37.06 -18.50 -58.27
C VAL A 161 37.85 -17.24 -57.87
N PRO A 162 37.38 -16.02 -58.19
CA PRO A 162 38.12 -14.82 -57.85
C PRO A 162 38.02 -14.50 -56.34
N GLU A 163 39.04 -13.81 -55.81
CA GLU A 163 39.18 -13.52 -54.37
C GLU A 163 37.98 -12.74 -53.79
N ASN A 164 37.40 -11.82 -54.55
CA ASN A 164 36.22 -11.06 -54.10
C ASN A 164 35.01 -11.97 -53.84
N GLN A 165 34.87 -13.09 -54.57
CA GLN A 165 33.81 -14.07 -54.36
C GLN A 165 34.09 -14.91 -53.10
N LEU A 166 35.34 -15.30 -52.85
CA LEU A 166 35.73 -15.96 -51.59
C LEU A 166 35.46 -15.07 -50.37
N ASN A 167 35.77 -13.77 -50.47
CA ASN A 167 35.48 -12.79 -49.43
C ASN A 167 33.98 -12.55 -49.24
N ALA A 168 33.15 -12.74 -50.28
CA ALA A 168 31.70 -12.70 -50.14
C ALA A 168 31.20 -13.91 -49.32
N LEU A 169 31.67 -15.12 -49.62
CA LEU A 169 31.34 -16.33 -48.87
C LEU A 169 31.75 -16.23 -47.39
N LEU A 170 32.93 -15.69 -47.08
CA LEU A 170 33.36 -15.46 -45.70
C LEU A 170 32.44 -14.50 -44.94
N ARG A 171 31.94 -13.44 -45.62
CA ARG A 171 30.98 -12.51 -45.00
C ARG A 171 29.63 -13.19 -44.73
N GLU A 172 29.18 -14.06 -45.63
CA GLU A 172 27.96 -14.84 -45.43
C GLU A 172 28.10 -15.80 -44.23
N ILE A 173 29.20 -16.56 -44.16
CA ILE A 173 29.54 -17.44 -43.02
C ILE A 173 29.50 -16.64 -41.72
N THR A 174 30.19 -15.49 -41.69
CA THR A 174 30.25 -14.63 -40.50
C THR A 174 28.84 -14.11 -40.11
N ALA A 175 28.00 -13.78 -41.08
CA ALA A 175 26.64 -13.32 -40.82
C ALA A 175 25.76 -14.44 -40.22
N VAL A 176 25.90 -15.68 -40.71
CA VAL A 176 25.19 -16.84 -40.15
C VAL A 176 25.71 -17.18 -38.74
N GLU A 177 27.02 -17.14 -38.50
CA GLU A 177 27.60 -17.33 -37.16
C GLU A 177 27.07 -16.30 -36.16
N ASN A 178 27.03 -15.03 -36.55
CA ASN A 178 26.45 -13.97 -35.72
C ASN A 178 24.96 -14.20 -35.44
N SER A 179 24.21 -14.68 -36.43
CA SER A 179 22.78 -14.99 -36.27
C SER A 179 22.58 -16.15 -35.28
N ILE A 180 23.40 -17.21 -35.37
CA ILE A 180 23.39 -18.32 -34.40
C ILE A 180 23.72 -17.80 -33.00
N ALA A 181 24.74 -16.97 -32.86
CA ALA A 181 25.12 -16.40 -31.57
C ALA A 181 23.98 -15.59 -30.94
N GLU A 182 23.26 -14.79 -31.74
CA GLU A 182 22.14 -14.01 -31.26
C GLU A 182 20.95 -14.89 -30.84
N GLN A 183 20.56 -15.87 -31.65
CA GLN A 183 19.48 -16.79 -31.29
C GLN A 183 19.81 -17.60 -30.04
N ASN A 184 21.08 -17.98 -29.83
CA ASN A 184 21.51 -18.62 -28.60
C ASN A 184 21.31 -17.72 -27.37
N LYS A 185 21.54 -16.40 -27.46
CA LYS A 185 21.26 -15.48 -26.33
C LYS A 185 19.77 -15.46 -26.01
N VAL A 186 18.91 -15.43 -27.02
CA VAL A 186 17.45 -15.49 -26.83
C VAL A 186 17.07 -16.80 -26.15
N LEU A 187 17.61 -17.94 -26.59
CA LEU A 187 17.37 -19.24 -25.95
C LEU A 187 17.84 -19.27 -24.49
N GLN A 188 19.02 -18.69 -24.19
CA GLN A 188 19.50 -18.58 -22.81
C GLN A 188 18.59 -17.72 -21.94
N SER A 189 18.04 -16.62 -22.48
CA SER A 189 17.04 -15.81 -21.78
C SER A 189 15.80 -16.62 -21.43
N GLN A 190 15.29 -17.42 -22.37
CA GLN A 190 14.14 -18.31 -22.15
C GLN A 190 14.41 -19.39 -21.09
N LEU A 191 15.62 -19.96 -21.08
CA LEU A 191 16.04 -20.93 -20.07
C LEU A 191 16.12 -20.30 -18.67
N LYS A 192 16.64 -19.07 -18.58
CA LYS A 192 16.68 -18.30 -17.34
C LYS A 192 15.27 -17.99 -16.84
N GLU A 193 14.40 -17.51 -17.71
CA GLU A 193 12.99 -17.22 -17.38
C GLU A 193 12.27 -18.48 -16.87
N LYS A 194 12.52 -19.64 -17.49
CA LYS A 194 11.97 -20.92 -17.02
C LYS A 194 12.42 -21.27 -15.61
N ALA A 195 13.70 -21.05 -15.28
CA ALA A 195 14.26 -21.31 -13.96
C ALA A 195 13.73 -20.34 -12.90
N GLU A 196 13.63 -19.05 -13.22
CA GLU A 196 13.04 -18.04 -12.35
C GLU A 196 11.55 -18.32 -12.11
N THR A 197 10.81 -18.69 -13.14
CA THR A 197 9.41 -19.11 -13.04
C THR A 197 9.28 -20.31 -12.10
N GLN A 198 10.12 -21.32 -12.25
CA GLN A 198 10.14 -22.48 -11.35
C GLN A 198 10.36 -22.07 -9.89
N GLN A 199 11.33 -21.18 -9.64
CA GLN A 199 11.64 -20.71 -8.30
C GLN A 199 10.47 -19.89 -7.70
N ASN A 200 9.83 -19.03 -8.50
CA ASN A 200 8.68 -18.24 -8.05
C ASN A 200 7.52 -19.14 -7.60
N TYR A 201 7.20 -20.17 -8.36
CA TYR A 201 6.15 -21.12 -7.96
C TYR A 201 6.57 -21.97 -6.75
N ASN A 202 7.85 -22.32 -6.58
CA ASN A 202 8.31 -22.97 -5.35
C ASN A 202 8.05 -22.07 -4.12
N ASN A 203 8.31 -20.77 -4.24
CA ASN A 203 8.02 -19.81 -3.18
C ASN A 203 6.51 -19.69 -2.92
N TYR A 204 5.66 -19.76 -3.96
CA TYR A 204 4.21 -19.80 -3.80
C TYR A 204 3.73 -21.02 -3.03
N VAL A 205 4.26 -22.21 -3.32
CA VAL A 205 3.94 -23.42 -2.55
C VAL A 205 4.31 -23.26 -1.08
N GLN A 206 5.53 -22.77 -0.80
CA GLN A 206 5.97 -22.51 0.58
C GLN A 206 5.09 -21.47 1.29
N ARG A 207 4.73 -20.38 0.60
CA ARG A 207 3.86 -19.35 1.15
C ARG A 207 2.47 -19.89 1.44
N TYR A 208 1.91 -20.67 0.53
CA TYR A 208 0.61 -21.30 0.71
C TYR A 208 0.60 -22.23 1.92
N GLN A 209 1.62 -23.09 2.04
CA GLN A 209 1.78 -23.99 3.18
C GLN A 209 1.88 -23.21 4.49
N TYR A 210 2.70 -22.15 4.53
CA TYR A 210 2.78 -21.29 5.70
C TYR A 210 1.43 -20.71 6.11
N LEU A 211 0.66 -20.18 5.16
CA LEU A 211 -0.67 -19.63 5.47
C LEU A 211 -1.60 -20.71 6.04
N LYS A 212 -1.50 -21.96 5.55
CA LYS A 212 -2.28 -23.08 6.09
C LYS A 212 -1.81 -23.55 7.45
N ASP A 213 -0.50 -23.56 7.71
CA ASP A 213 0.07 -23.89 9.02
C ASP A 213 -0.32 -22.86 10.10
N GLU A 214 -0.60 -21.62 9.70
CA GLU A 214 -1.11 -20.55 10.58
C GLU A 214 -2.66 -20.57 10.71
N ASP A 215 -3.30 -21.70 10.38
CA ASP A 215 -4.75 -21.91 10.42
C ASP A 215 -5.57 -20.96 9.52
N VAL A 216 -4.97 -20.32 8.51
CA VAL A 216 -5.70 -19.37 7.65
C VAL A 216 -6.65 -20.11 6.72
N VAL A 217 -7.94 -19.94 6.99
CA VAL A 217 -9.04 -20.53 6.21
C VAL A 217 -9.54 -19.61 5.11
N GLY A 218 -9.29 -18.30 5.21
CA GLY A 218 -9.68 -17.35 4.17
C GLY A 218 -9.37 -15.90 4.51
N CYS A 219 -9.90 -15.00 3.69
CA CYS A 219 -9.75 -13.56 3.84
C CYS A 219 -11.08 -12.83 3.71
N GLN A 220 -11.22 -11.74 4.44
CA GLN A 220 -12.34 -10.80 4.33
C GLN A 220 -11.82 -9.36 4.29
N GLN A 221 -12.68 -8.45 3.81
CA GLN A 221 -12.43 -7.02 3.78
C GLN A 221 -13.32 -6.35 4.83
N ASP A 222 -12.78 -5.39 5.58
CA ASP A 222 -13.58 -4.56 6.48
C ASP A 222 -14.31 -3.44 5.71
N LYS A 223 -15.11 -2.63 6.44
CA LYS A 223 -15.90 -1.55 5.83
C LYS A 223 -15.03 -0.43 5.26
N GLU A 224 -13.81 -0.32 5.77
CA GLU A 224 -12.79 0.64 5.38
C GLU A 224 -11.94 0.14 4.20
N GLY A 225 -12.16 -1.09 3.75
CA GLY A 225 -11.48 -1.67 2.60
C GLY A 225 -10.19 -2.42 2.94
N ASN A 226 -9.85 -2.63 4.21
CA ASN A 226 -8.64 -3.36 4.60
C ASN A 226 -8.90 -4.87 4.65
N PHE A 227 -7.97 -5.63 4.09
CA PHE A 227 -7.99 -7.08 4.16
C PHE A 227 -7.53 -7.59 5.53
N TYR A 228 -8.16 -8.67 6.00
CA TYR A 228 -7.75 -9.40 7.17
C TYR A 228 -7.95 -10.91 6.99
N PHE A 229 -7.15 -11.68 7.70
CA PHE A 229 -7.24 -13.15 7.71
C PHE A 229 -8.36 -13.63 8.61
N ILE A 230 -8.99 -14.72 8.19
CA ILE A 230 -9.85 -15.55 9.01
C ILE A 230 -9.08 -16.82 9.32
N CYS A 231 -8.91 -17.10 10.62
CA CYS A 231 -8.30 -18.33 11.08
C CYS A 231 -9.35 -19.26 11.71
N GLU A 232 -9.10 -20.56 11.57
CA GLU A 232 -9.95 -21.60 12.16
C GLU A 232 -10.08 -21.40 13.68
N GLY A 233 -11.32 -21.44 14.18
CA GLY A 233 -11.63 -21.31 15.61
C GLY A 233 -11.38 -19.93 16.26
N LYS A 234 -10.76 -18.97 15.56
CA LYS A 234 -10.35 -17.66 16.13
C LYS A 234 -11.04 -16.46 15.49
N GLY A 235 -11.70 -16.63 14.35
CA GLY A 235 -12.24 -15.51 13.58
C GLY A 235 -11.12 -14.67 12.98
N LYS A 236 -11.04 -13.38 13.31
CA LYS A 236 -9.98 -12.48 12.79
C LYS A 236 -8.64 -12.77 13.46
N CYS A 237 -7.61 -13.02 12.66
CA CYS A 237 -6.24 -13.27 13.13
C CYS A 237 -5.22 -12.38 12.41
N GLN A 238 -4.05 -12.24 13.03
CA GLN A 238 -2.92 -11.50 12.49
C GLN A 238 -1.70 -12.41 12.47
N LEU A 239 -1.01 -12.48 11.32
CA LEU A 239 0.17 -13.31 11.17
C LEU A 239 1.43 -12.56 11.59
N SER A 240 2.39 -13.31 12.13
CA SER A 240 3.76 -12.82 12.29
C SER A 240 4.41 -12.64 10.92
N PRO A 241 5.24 -11.59 10.74
CA PRO A 241 6.04 -11.46 9.54
C PRO A 241 7.03 -12.64 9.46
N LYS A 242 7.12 -13.26 8.28
CA LYS A 242 8.16 -14.22 7.89
C LYS A 242 8.89 -13.65 6.68
#